data_AF-A0AB34YCZ5-F1
#
_entry.id   AF-A0AB34YCZ5-F1
#
_cell.length_a   1.000
_cell.length_b   1.000
_cell.length_c   1.000
_cell.angle_alpha   90.00
_cell.angle_beta   90.00
_cell.angle_gamma   90.00
#
_symmetry.space_group_name_H-M   'P 1'
#
loop_
_entity.id
_entity.type
_entity.pdbx_description
1 polymer ?
#
loop_
_entity_poly.entity_id
_entity_poly.type
_entity_poly.pdbx_seq_one_letter_code
_entity_poly.pdbx_strand_id
1 'polypeptide(L)'
;MSNDRQGAGAPIVVDVALAMKQLEENPDLAAKMNELAFGPFAARQLAARDELIEDLVEAVQMFSDNAKEAGDLFEDGRNSEAWEWLHTASIKAKAILAKARGES
;
A
#
# COMPACT_ATOMS: atom_id res chain seq x y z
N MET A 1 -58.36 15.59 13.88
CA MET A 1 -57.28 14.70 14.31
C MET A 1 -56.85 13.87 13.11
N SER A 2 -55.68 14.17 12.55
CA SER A 2 -54.99 13.32 11.58
C SER A 2 -53.49 13.59 11.76
N ASN A 3 -52.89 12.85 12.68
CA ASN A 3 -51.44 12.76 12.83
C ASN A 3 -50.93 11.78 11.77
N ASP A 4 -50.62 12.28 10.59
CA ASP A 4 -49.81 11.53 9.63
C ASP A 4 -48.39 11.49 10.16
N ARG A 5 -48.09 10.43 10.90
CA ARG A 5 -46.71 10.02 11.18
C ARG A 5 -46.07 9.72 9.83
N GLN A 6 -45.34 10.70 9.30
CA GLN A 6 -44.38 10.53 8.23
C GLN A 6 -43.31 9.55 8.72
N GLY A 7 -43.60 8.26 8.52
CA GLY A 7 -42.77 7.15 8.92
C GLY A 7 -41.80 6.78 7.80
N ALA A 8 -40.58 6.44 8.24
CA ALA A 8 -39.50 5.78 7.53
C ALA A 8 -38.79 6.61 6.44
N GLY A 9 -37.65 7.17 6.83
CA GLY A 9 -36.66 7.75 5.93
C GLY A 9 -36.37 6.82 4.75
N ALA A 10 -36.39 7.39 3.56
CA ALA A 10 -36.12 6.68 2.32
C ALA A 10 -34.80 5.88 2.42
N PRO A 11 -34.72 4.68 1.84
CA PRO A 11 -33.48 3.91 1.83
C PRO A 11 -32.38 4.75 1.19
N ILE A 12 -31.28 4.93 1.92
CA ILE A 12 -30.07 5.55 1.37
C ILE A 12 -29.49 4.54 0.39
N VAL A 13 -29.72 4.78 -0.90
CA VAL A 13 -29.10 3.99 -1.97
C VAL A 13 -27.70 4.55 -2.16
N VAL A 14 -26.69 3.79 -1.72
CA VAL A 14 -25.29 4.14 -1.92
C VAL A 14 -24.82 3.49 -3.21
N ASP A 15 -24.41 4.31 -4.17
CA ASP A 15 -23.62 3.83 -5.30
C ASP A 15 -22.23 3.45 -4.78
N VAL A 16 -22.00 2.15 -4.65
CA VAL A 16 -20.75 1.61 -4.09
C VAL A 16 -19.56 1.99 -4.95
N ALA A 17 -19.70 2.06 -6.28
CA ALA A 17 -18.60 2.41 -7.17
C ALA A 17 -18.21 3.87 -7.01
N LEU A 18 -19.21 4.76 -6.92
CA LEU A 18 -18.97 6.18 -6.65
C LEU A 18 -18.37 6.41 -5.26
N ALA A 19 -18.86 5.70 -4.25
CA ALA A 19 -18.34 5.78 -2.90
C ALA A 19 -16.88 5.31 -2.83
N MET A 20 -16.51 4.22 -3.51
CA MET A 20 -15.12 3.76 -3.58
C MET A 20 -14.21 4.79 -4.24
N LYS A 21 -14.64 5.38 -5.37
CA LYS A 21 -13.88 6.42 -6.05
C LYS A 21 -13.65 7.66 -5.17
N GLN A 22 -14.66 8.07 -4.40
CA GLN A 22 -14.54 9.19 -3.47
C GLN A 22 -13.55 8.91 -2.32
N LEU A 23 -13.42 7.66 -1.89
CA LEU A 23 -12.45 7.26 -0.87
C LEU A 23 -11.03 7.20 -1.44
N GLU A 24 -10.85 6.74 -2.68
CA GLU A 24 -9.57 6.77 -3.38
C GLU A 24 -9.07 8.20 -3.61
N GLU A 25 -9.98 9.12 -3.99
CA GLU A 25 -9.66 10.53 -4.22
C GLU A 25 -9.47 11.35 -2.93
N ASN A 26 -9.86 10.81 -1.77
CA ASN A 26 -9.77 11.48 -0.47
C ASN A 26 -9.29 10.52 0.65
N PRO A 27 -7.96 10.34 0.79
CA PRO A 27 -7.38 9.41 1.76
C PRO A 27 -7.71 9.77 3.22
N ASP A 28 -7.88 11.05 3.55
CA ASP A 28 -8.28 11.47 4.90
C ASP A 28 -9.70 11.02 5.25
N LEU A 29 -10.61 11.06 4.27
CA LEU A 29 -11.96 10.53 4.43
C LEU A 29 -11.94 9.01 4.58
N ALA A 30 -11.12 8.32 3.79
CA ALA A 30 -10.93 6.87 3.90
C ALA A 30 -10.42 6.45 5.28
N ALA A 31 -9.44 7.17 5.84
CA ALA A 31 -8.93 6.92 7.18
C ALA A 31 -10.03 7.04 8.25
N LYS A 32 -10.85 8.10 8.20
CA LYS A 32 -11.97 8.30 9.13
C LYS A 32 -13.07 7.25 8.97
N MET A 33 -13.38 6.83 7.74
CA MET A 33 -14.35 5.77 7.47
C MET A 33 -13.85 4.41 7.97
N ASN A 34 -12.56 4.11 7.81
CA ASN A 34 -11.95 2.91 8.36
C ASN A 34 -11.98 2.90 9.91
N GLU A 35 -11.71 4.05 10.55
CA GLU A 35 -11.83 4.19 12.00
C GLU A 35 -13.27 3.99 12.49
N LEU A 36 -14.26 4.53 11.76
CA LEU A 36 -15.68 4.36 12.08
C LEU A 36 -16.16 2.91 11.88
N ALA A 37 -15.71 2.23 10.82
CA ALA A 37 -16.17 0.89 10.45
C ALA A 37 -15.53 -0.22 11.29
N PHE A 38 -14.23 -0.10 11.58
CA PHE A 38 -13.46 -1.17 12.23
C PHE A 38 -12.97 -0.81 13.64
N GLY A 39 -13.17 0.43 14.07
CA GLY A 39 -12.60 0.96 15.30
C GLY A 39 -11.12 1.34 15.18
N PRO A 40 -10.58 2.12 16.13
CA PRO A 40 -9.25 2.73 16.05
C PRO A 40 -8.09 1.73 16.10
N PHE A 41 -8.31 0.50 16.59
CA PHE A 41 -7.26 -0.53 16.58
C PHE A 41 -7.09 -1.12 15.18
N ALA A 42 -8.17 -1.61 14.57
CA ALA A 42 -8.10 -2.25 13.26
C ALA A 42 -7.81 -1.24 12.13
N ALA A 43 -8.28 0.01 12.24
CA ALA A 43 -7.94 1.06 11.28
C ALA A 43 -6.43 1.37 11.24
N ARG A 44 -5.76 1.37 12.40
CA ARG A 44 -4.29 1.52 12.48
C ARG A 44 -3.55 0.32 11.89
N GLN A 45 -4.04 -0.89 12.11
CA GLN A 45 -3.48 -2.09 11.49
C GLN A 45 -3.62 -2.08 9.96
N LEU A 46 -4.74 -1.56 9.45
CA LEU A 46 -4.97 -1.43 8.02
C LEU A 46 -4.03 -0.38 7.39
N ALA A 47 -3.89 0.79 8.02
CA ALA A 47 -2.95 1.81 7.56
C ALA A 47 -1.50 1.30 7.56
N ALA A 48 -1.08 0.61 8.63
CA ALA A 48 0.26 0.00 8.71
C ALA A 48 0.47 -1.09 7.64
N ARG A 49 -0.60 -1.82 7.26
CA ARG A 49 -0.54 -2.80 6.18
C ARG A 49 -0.32 -2.14 4.83
N ASP A 50 -1.00 -1.03 4.55
CA ASP A 50 -0.88 -0.35 3.26
C ASP A 50 0.53 0.26 3.10
N GLU A 51 1.06 0.90 4.14
CA GLU A 51 2.47 1.36 4.17
C GLU A 51 3.46 0.20 3.96
N LEU A 52 3.23 -0.94 4.63
CA LEU A 52 4.06 -2.14 4.45
C LEU A 52 4.01 -2.67 3.01
N ILE A 53 2.84 -2.65 2.36
CA ILE A 53 2.70 -3.10 0.98
C ILE A 53 3.46 -2.17 0.05
N GLU A 54 3.37 -0.86 0.23
CA GLU A 54 4.12 0.12 -0.56
C GLU A 54 5.63 -0.08 -0.43
N ASP A 55 6.13 -0.19 0.81
CA ASP A 55 7.55 -0.47 1.10
C ASP A 55 8.01 -1.76 0.39
N LEU A 56 7.23 -2.84 0.48
CA LEU A 56 7.57 -4.12 -0.16
C LEU A 56 7.57 -4.03 -1.70
N VAL A 57 6.62 -3.31 -2.29
CA VAL A 57 6.57 -3.08 -3.73
C VAL A 57 7.79 -2.30 -4.20
N GLU A 58 8.19 -1.25 -3.47
CA GLU A 58 9.41 -0.50 -3.77
C GLU A 58 10.66 -1.39 -3.71
N ALA A 59 10.76 -2.25 -2.70
CA ALA A 59 11.89 -3.18 -2.56
C ALA A 59 11.98 -4.15 -3.76
N VAL A 60 10.84 -4.69 -4.21
CA VAL A 60 10.77 -5.60 -5.35
C VAL A 60 11.13 -4.88 -6.65
N GLN A 61 10.58 -3.69 -6.88
CA GLN A 61 10.86 -2.89 -8.07
C GLN A 61 12.36 -2.56 -8.16
N MET A 62 12.93 -2.08 -7.06
CA MET A 62 14.35 -1.77 -6.97
C MET A 62 15.22 -2.99 -7.25
N PHE A 63 14.90 -4.14 -6.66
CA PHE A 63 15.64 -5.38 -6.92
C PHE A 63 15.55 -5.80 -8.39
N SER A 64 14.36 -5.70 -8.99
CA SER A 64 14.14 -6.01 -10.40
C SER A 64 14.99 -5.13 -11.32
N ASP A 65 15.03 -3.82 -11.07
CA ASP A 65 15.79 -2.87 -11.89
C ASP A 65 17.30 -3.13 -11.81
N ASN A 66 17.82 -3.40 -10.61
CA ASN A 66 19.23 -3.73 -10.41
C ASN A 66 19.58 -5.12 -11.00
N ALA A 67 18.66 -6.09 -10.94
CA ALA A 67 18.87 -7.41 -11.53
C ALA A 67 18.91 -7.35 -13.06
N LYS A 68 18.12 -6.45 -13.67
CA LYS A 68 18.17 -6.19 -15.11
C LYS A 68 19.52 -5.60 -15.52
N GLU A 69 19.96 -4.54 -14.83
CA GLU A 69 21.27 -3.92 -15.09
C GLU A 69 22.42 -4.93 -14.90
N ALA A 70 22.35 -5.75 -13.86
CA ALA A 70 23.32 -6.81 -13.64
C ALA A 70 23.29 -7.86 -14.77
N GLY A 71 22.11 -8.20 -15.28
CA GLY A 71 21.93 -9.08 -16.43
C GLY A 71 22.66 -8.58 -17.66
N ASP A 72 22.43 -7.31 -18.03
CA ASP A 72 23.09 -6.66 -19.17
C ASP A 72 24.62 -6.69 -19.00
N LEU A 73 25.13 -6.42 -17.78
CA LEU A 73 26.56 -6.47 -17.47
C LEU A 73 27.16 -7.89 -17.49
N PHE A 74 26.39 -8.92 -17.13
CA PHE A 74 26.83 -10.31 -17.28
C PHE A 74 26.98 -10.70 -18.75
N GLU A 75 26.05 -10.27 -19.61
CA GLU A 75 26.12 -10.49 -21.05
C GLU A 75 27.35 -9.81 -21.67
N ASP A 76 27.70 -8.62 -21.18
CA ASP A 76 28.90 -7.87 -21.58
C ASP A 76 30.22 -8.42 -20.99
N GLY A 77 30.17 -9.47 -20.17
CA GLY A 77 31.33 -10.06 -19.49
C GLY A 77 31.90 -9.22 -18.34
N ARG A 78 31.19 -8.17 -17.91
CA ARG A 78 31.55 -7.26 -16.81
C ARG A 78 31.07 -7.79 -15.47
N ASN A 79 31.45 -9.03 -15.17
CA ASN A 79 30.91 -9.80 -14.03
C ASN A 79 31.11 -9.12 -12.67
N SER A 80 32.24 -8.45 -12.43
CA SER A 80 32.48 -7.77 -11.15
C SER A 80 31.47 -6.66 -10.90
N GLU A 81 31.15 -5.89 -11.93
CA GLU A 81 30.21 -4.77 -11.86
C GLU A 81 28.77 -5.29 -11.73
N ALA A 82 28.42 -6.36 -12.45
CA ALA A 82 27.14 -7.04 -12.30
C ALA A 82 26.88 -7.48 -10.86
N TRP A 83 27.91 -8.03 -10.18
CA TRP A 83 27.80 -8.41 -8.77
C TRP A 83 27.65 -7.20 -7.83
N GLU A 84 28.25 -6.05 -8.13
CA GLU A 84 28.07 -4.83 -7.34
C GLU A 84 26.62 -4.33 -7.40
N TRP A 85 25.97 -4.40 -8.56
CA TRP A 85 24.55 -4.07 -8.72
C TRP A 85 23.65 -4.99 -7.91
N LEU A 86 23.86 -6.30 -7.99
CA LEU A 86 23.10 -7.27 -7.20
C LEU A 86 23.34 -7.12 -5.68
N HIS A 87 24.58 -6.82 -5.28
CA HIS A 87 24.91 -6.60 -3.88
C HIS A 87 24.22 -5.34 -3.35
N THR A 88 24.28 -4.25 -4.10
CA THR A 88 23.58 -2.99 -3.80
C THR A 88 22.08 -3.21 -3.65
N ALA A 89 21.47 -3.93 -4.57
CA ALA A 89 20.06 -4.32 -4.51
C ALA A 89 19.73 -5.10 -3.23
N SER A 90 20.58 -6.07 -2.89
CA SER A 90 20.41 -6.91 -1.70
C SER A 90 20.46 -6.11 -0.41
N ILE A 91 21.41 -5.16 -0.28
CA ILE A 91 21.53 -4.30 0.91
C ILE A 91 20.26 -3.45 1.07
N LYS A 92 19.82 -2.80 -0.01
CA LYS A 92 18.65 -1.90 0.05
C LYS A 92 17.36 -2.67 0.34
N ALA A 93 17.15 -3.82 -0.31
CA ALA A 93 16.00 -4.68 -0.05
C ALA A 93 15.99 -5.19 1.41
N LYS A 94 17.15 -5.54 1.97
CA LYS A 94 17.25 -5.94 3.39
C LYS A 94 16.89 -4.81 4.35
N ALA A 95 17.28 -3.57 4.05
CA ALA A 95 16.95 -2.42 4.89
C ALA A 95 15.43 -2.18 4.93
N ILE A 96 14.75 -2.29 3.78
CA ILE A 96 13.29 -2.17 3.68
C ILE A 96 12.60 -3.32 4.43
N LEU A 97 13.09 -4.55 4.27
CA LEU A 97 12.57 -5.70 5.02
C LEU A 97 12.77 -5.58 6.54
N ALA A 98 13.86 -4.97 7.00
CA ALA A 98 14.09 -4.72 8.42
C ALA A 98 13.11 -3.68 8.98
N LYS A 99 12.86 -2.58 8.24
CA LYS A 99 11.83 -1.59 8.56
C LYS A 99 10.45 -2.25 8.65
N ALA A 100 10.09 -3.07 7.66
CA ALA A 100 8.85 -3.84 7.61
C ALA A 100 8.65 -4.80 8.80
N ARG A 101 9.74 -5.31 9.38
CA ARG A 101 9.70 -6.20 10.56
C ARG A 101 9.70 -5.44 11.90
N GLY A 102 9.87 -4.12 11.87
CA GLY A 102 10.04 -3.31 13.09
C GLY A 102 11.40 -3.51 13.76
N GLU A 103 12.44 -3.87 12.99
CA GLU A 103 13.80 -4.14 13.49
C GLU A 103 14.72 -2.91 13.40
N SER A 104 14.19 -1.75 13.00
CA SER A 104 14.93 -0.50 12.72
C SER A 104 14.85 0.54 13.84
#